data_AF-A0A927KF12-F1
#
_entry.id   AF-A0A927KF12-F1
#
_cell.length_a   1.000
_cell.length_b   1.000
_cell.length_c   1.000
_cell.angle_alpha   90.00
_cell.angle_beta   90.00
_cell.angle_gamma   90.00
#
_symmetry.space_group_name_H-M   'P 1'
#
loop_
_entity.id
_entity.type
_entity.pdbx_description
1 polymer ?
#
loop_
_entity_poly.entity_id
_entity_poly.type
_entity_poly.pdbx_seq_one_letter_code
_entity_poly.pdbx_strand_id
1 'polypeptide(L)'
;MRIPSTRTLILPLLAGLALSACAEPAATVAAAAVPVQAARPAQSPAVGTLPLVEVFKSPSCGCCTGWVDHLRAAGFQVDVTETDDLEPVRKQLGVPYGKGSCHTAKVDGYVVEGHVPAADIQRLLAERPDVRGLVLPGMPLGSPGMEVPDGRVQRYTVEQFARDGSTSAWATHGPG
;
A
#
# COMPACT_ATOMS: atom_id res chain seq x y z
N MET A 1 58.19 -20.10 -32.85
CA MET A 1 58.75 -18.76 -32.51
C MET A 1 58.43 -18.47 -31.04
N ARG A 2 59.32 -17.76 -30.35
CA ARG A 2 59.52 -17.69 -28.89
C ARG A 2 58.29 -17.20 -28.08
N ILE A 3 58.07 -17.81 -26.91
CA ILE A 3 57.36 -17.28 -25.71
C ILE A 3 58.29 -16.23 -25.03
N PRO A 4 57.99 -15.51 -23.90
CA PRO A 4 56.78 -14.92 -23.28
C PRO A 4 56.97 -13.41 -22.94
N SER A 5 56.06 -12.78 -22.20
CA SER A 5 56.33 -12.13 -20.88
C SER A 5 55.19 -11.13 -20.54
N THR A 6 54.20 -11.51 -19.72
CA THR A 6 54.11 -11.17 -18.28
C THR A 6 54.52 -9.75 -17.89
N ARG A 7 53.59 -9.02 -17.25
CA ARG A 7 53.88 -8.24 -16.03
C ARG A 7 52.60 -7.92 -15.27
N THR A 8 52.19 -8.92 -14.49
CA THR A 8 51.46 -8.74 -13.23
C THR A 8 52.28 -7.83 -12.33
N LEU A 9 51.69 -6.74 -11.83
CA LEU A 9 52.23 -5.96 -10.71
C LEU A 9 51.21 -5.99 -9.59
N ILE A 10 51.39 -6.97 -8.72
CA ILE A 10 50.94 -6.98 -7.32
C ILE A 10 52.04 -6.27 -6.55
N LEU A 11 51.71 -5.28 -5.70
CA LEU A 11 52.51 -4.86 -4.54
C LEU A 11 51.66 -3.92 -3.66
N PRO A 12 51.95 -3.75 -2.36
CA PRO A 12 51.43 -4.63 -1.32
C PRO A 12 50.62 -3.89 -0.25
N LEU A 13 49.80 -4.67 0.45
CA LEU A 13 49.16 -4.36 1.72
C LEU A 13 50.24 -4.02 2.78
N LEU A 14 50.27 -2.80 3.27
CA LEU A 14 51.05 -2.40 4.45
C LEU A 14 50.08 -2.09 5.59
N ALA A 15 49.88 -3.11 6.44
CA ALA A 15 49.29 -2.98 7.75
C ALA A 15 50.31 -2.30 8.68
N GLY A 16 49.99 -1.09 9.14
CA GLY A 16 50.71 -0.39 10.19
C GLY A 16 49.80 -0.18 11.38
N LEU A 17 49.93 -1.05 12.39
CA LEU A 17 49.46 -0.77 13.75
C LEU A 17 50.35 0.31 14.35
N ALA A 18 49.76 1.43 14.76
CA ALA A 18 50.39 2.38 15.68
C ALA A 18 49.47 2.55 16.90
N LEU A 19 49.80 1.84 17.98
CA LEU A 19 49.37 2.19 19.33
C LEU A 19 50.25 3.35 19.78
N SER A 20 49.64 4.50 20.06
CA SER A 20 50.26 5.53 20.89
C SER A 20 49.21 6.13 21.81
N ALA A 21 49.40 5.89 23.10
CA ALA A 21 48.62 6.42 24.19
C ALA A 21 49.43 7.51 24.92
N CYS A 22 48.70 8.31 25.70
CA CYS A 22 49.13 9.30 26.69
C CYS A 22 49.38 10.72 26.16
N ALA A 23 48.39 11.60 26.35
CA ALA A 23 48.40 12.59 27.44
C ALA A 23 47.29 13.63 27.19
N GLU A 24 46.44 13.86 28.18
CA GLU A 24 45.47 14.95 28.21
C GLU A 24 46.20 16.30 28.31
N PRO A 25 45.91 17.28 27.44
CA PRO A 25 46.15 18.67 27.74
C PRO A 25 44.92 19.30 28.38
N ALA A 26 45.20 19.97 29.49
CA ALA A 26 44.26 20.69 30.33
C ALA A 26 43.37 21.68 29.56
N ALA A 27 42.14 21.76 30.06
CA ALA A 27 41.12 22.77 29.84
C ALA A 27 41.62 24.12 29.26
N THR A 28 41.10 24.45 28.08
CA THR A 28 40.81 25.84 27.72
C THR A 28 39.35 25.89 27.26
N VAL A 29 38.47 26.30 28.16
CA VAL A 29 37.05 26.47 27.86
C VAL A 29 36.90 27.79 27.10
N ALA A 30 37.06 27.75 25.78
CA ALA A 30 36.64 28.85 24.93
C ALA A 30 35.10 28.84 24.91
N ALA A 31 34.48 29.90 25.45
CA ALA A 31 33.05 30.10 25.39
C ALA A 31 32.62 30.33 23.94
N ALA A 32 32.34 29.25 23.21
CA ALA A 32 31.68 29.30 21.92
C ALA A 32 30.22 29.72 22.16
N ALA A 33 29.84 30.91 21.70
CA ALA A 33 28.45 31.33 21.65
C ALA A 33 27.68 30.33 20.77
N VAL A 34 26.81 29.53 21.38
CA VAL A 34 25.94 28.60 20.68
C VAL A 34 24.93 29.45 19.88
N PRO A 35 24.89 29.38 18.54
CA PRO A 35 23.84 30.05 17.79
C PRO A 35 22.51 29.41 18.19
N VAL A 36 21.63 30.20 18.77
CA VAL A 36 20.24 29.79 19.05
C VAL A 36 19.58 29.64 17.68
N GLN A 37 19.58 28.42 17.14
CA GLN A 37 18.83 28.08 15.94
C GLN A 37 17.35 28.24 16.27
N ALA A 38 16.73 29.30 15.76
CA ALA A 38 15.29 29.49 15.87
C ALA A 38 14.59 28.22 15.36
N ALA A 39 13.77 27.61 16.21
CA ALA A 39 13.00 26.42 15.86
C ALA A 39 12.14 26.74 14.63
N ARG A 40 12.40 26.06 13.51
CA ARG A 40 11.51 26.09 12.35
C ARG A 40 10.15 25.58 12.81
N PRO A 41 9.04 26.29 12.52
CA PRO A 41 7.72 25.75 12.80
C PRO A 41 7.59 24.42 12.06
N ALA A 42 7.23 23.36 12.79
CA ALA A 42 6.89 22.08 12.20
C ALA A 42 5.72 22.32 11.25
N GLN A 43 5.96 22.16 9.95
CA GLN A 43 4.90 22.15 8.96
C GLN A 43 4.08 20.89 9.21
N SER A 44 2.85 21.04 9.70
CA SER A 44 1.88 19.95 9.74
C SER A 44 1.73 19.38 8.31
N PRO A 45 1.71 18.05 8.12
CA PRO A 45 1.43 17.49 6.82
C PRO A 45 0.06 17.99 6.38
N ALA A 46 -0.02 18.53 5.16
CA ALA A 46 -1.30 18.85 4.56
C ALA A 46 -2.17 17.58 4.61
N VAL A 47 -3.39 17.69 5.11
CA VAL A 47 -4.39 16.61 5.00
C VAL A 47 -4.68 16.47 3.51
N GLY A 48 -3.96 15.54 2.87
CA GLY A 48 -4.15 15.26 1.46
C GLY A 48 -5.55 14.74 1.23
N THR A 49 -6.24 15.29 0.23
CA THR A 49 -7.52 14.75 -0.23
C THR A 49 -7.31 13.30 -0.68
N LEU A 50 -8.17 12.39 -0.26
CA LEU A 50 -8.12 11.00 -0.71
C LEU A 50 -8.28 10.93 -2.25
N PRO A 51 -7.55 10.03 -2.93
CA PRO A 51 -7.61 9.90 -4.38
C PRO A 51 -9.02 9.50 -4.85
N LEU A 52 -9.33 9.83 -6.10
CA LEU A 52 -10.56 9.42 -6.75
C LEU A 52 -10.61 7.89 -6.89
N VAL A 53 -11.76 7.31 -6.58
CA VAL A 53 -12.07 5.90 -6.82
C VAL A 53 -12.98 5.80 -8.04
N GLU A 54 -12.51 5.12 -9.09
CA GLU A 54 -13.33 4.80 -10.26
C GLU A 54 -13.97 3.42 -10.04
N VAL A 55 -15.30 3.34 -10.04
CA VAL A 55 -16.05 2.11 -9.75
C VAL A 55 -16.85 1.67 -10.98
N PHE A 56 -16.71 0.40 -11.34
CA PHE A 56 -17.49 -0.27 -12.38
C PHE A 56 -18.49 -1.21 -11.72
N LYS A 57 -19.79 -1.01 -11.98
CA LYS A 57 -20.86 -1.86 -11.45
C LYS A 57 -22.01 -2.03 -12.44
N SER A 58 -22.86 -3.02 -12.21
CA SER A 58 -24.18 -3.07 -12.86
C SER A 58 -25.09 -1.94 -12.34
N PRO A 59 -25.93 -1.32 -13.19
CA PRO A 59 -26.89 -0.31 -12.77
C PRO A 59 -27.87 -0.83 -11.70
N SER A 60 -28.26 -2.10 -11.77
CA SER A 60 -29.24 -2.72 -10.87
C SER A 60 -28.64 -3.32 -9.59
N CYS A 61 -27.33 -3.21 -9.36
CA CYS A 61 -26.68 -3.78 -8.18
C CYS A 61 -26.83 -2.87 -6.95
N GLY A 62 -27.83 -3.13 -6.11
CA GLY A 62 -28.10 -2.33 -4.91
C GLY A 62 -26.98 -2.33 -3.87
N CYS A 63 -26.36 -3.49 -3.62
CA CYS A 63 -25.25 -3.59 -2.67
C CYS A 63 -24.00 -2.84 -3.13
N CYS A 64 -23.75 -2.81 -4.44
CA CYS A 64 -22.67 -2.02 -5.04
C CYS A 64 -22.86 -0.52 -4.76
N THR A 65 -24.10 -0.02 -4.82
CA THR A 65 -24.43 1.35 -4.42
C THR A 65 -24.17 1.58 -2.93
N GLY A 66 -24.57 0.65 -2.06
CA GLY A 66 -24.27 0.73 -0.63
C GLY A 66 -22.77 0.80 -0.34
N TRP A 67 -21.95 0.04 -1.08
CA TRP A 67 -20.49 0.11 -0.95
C TRP A 67 -19.91 1.45 -1.43
N VAL A 68 -20.43 2.01 -2.52
CA VAL A 68 -20.06 3.36 -2.98
C VAL A 68 -20.37 4.41 -1.92
N ASP A 69 -21.53 4.32 -1.27
CA ASP A 69 -21.92 5.23 -0.20
C ASP A 69 -21.03 5.08 1.03
N HIS A 70 -20.62 3.85 1.36
CA HIS A 70 -19.60 3.58 2.38
C HIS A 70 -18.27 4.28 2.07
N LEU A 71 -17.78 4.21 0.83
CA LEU A 71 -16.55 4.90 0.45
C LEU A 71 -16.67 6.42 0.54
N ARG A 72 -17.80 6.99 0.10
CA ARG A 72 -18.07 8.42 0.20
C ARG A 72 -18.12 8.87 1.66
N ALA A 73 -18.77 8.10 2.54
CA ALA A 73 -18.81 8.37 3.97
C ALA A 73 -17.41 8.31 4.61
N ALA A 74 -16.51 7.48 4.08
CA ALA A 74 -15.11 7.42 4.49
C ALA A 74 -14.22 8.54 3.90
N GLY A 75 -14.80 9.46 3.11
CA GLY A 75 -14.12 10.64 2.57
C GLY A 75 -13.53 10.47 1.17
N PHE A 76 -13.76 9.33 0.50
CA PHE A 76 -13.34 9.16 -0.89
C PHE A 76 -14.27 9.92 -1.84
N GLN A 77 -13.69 10.51 -2.87
CA GLN A 77 -14.45 10.86 -4.07
C GLN A 77 -14.64 9.59 -4.89
N VAL A 78 -15.85 9.37 -5.41
CA VAL A 78 -16.19 8.15 -6.15
C VAL A 78 -16.91 8.49 -7.44
N ASP A 79 -16.33 8.09 -8.56
CA ASP A 79 -16.91 8.13 -9.89
C ASP A 79 -17.42 6.75 -10.29
N VAL A 80 -18.61 6.66 -10.89
CA VAL A 80 -19.30 5.41 -11.16
C VAL A 80 -19.55 5.27 -12.65
N THR A 81 -19.00 4.20 -13.23
CA THR A 81 -19.30 3.75 -14.58
C THR A 81 -20.20 2.51 -14.51
N GLU A 82 -21.38 2.61 -15.11
CA GLU A 82 -22.31 1.49 -15.16
C GLU A 82 -22.06 0.61 -16.39
N THR A 83 -22.05 -0.71 -16.19
CA THR A 83 -21.89 -1.70 -17.26
C THR A 83 -22.68 -2.97 -16.93
N ASP A 84 -23.27 -3.58 -17.95
CA ASP A 84 -23.99 -4.85 -17.82
C ASP A 84 -23.04 -6.06 -17.76
N ASP A 85 -21.82 -5.91 -18.28
CA ASP A 85 -20.78 -6.94 -18.24
C ASP A 85 -19.50 -6.39 -17.57
N LEU A 86 -19.11 -7.03 -16.48
CA LEU A 86 -17.90 -6.70 -15.71
C LEU A 86 -16.71 -7.60 -16.05
N GLU A 87 -16.92 -8.74 -16.73
CA GLU A 87 -15.81 -9.65 -17.05
C GLU A 87 -14.70 -8.99 -17.88
N PRO A 88 -15.00 -8.16 -18.90
CA PRO A 88 -13.97 -7.42 -19.63
C PRO A 88 -13.17 -6.47 -18.71
N VAL A 89 -13.85 -5.80 -17.78
CA VAL A 89 -13.23 -4.88 -16.80
C VAL A 89 -12.28 -5.66 -15.88
N ARG A 90 -12.77 -6.74 -15.26
CA ARG A 90 -11.95 -7.61 -14.38
C ARG A 90 -10.71 -8.13 -15.08
N LYS A 91 -10.88 -8.64 -16.30
CA LYS A 91 -9.77 -9.17 -17.12
C LYS A 91 -8.76 -8.09 -17.46
N GLN A 92 -9.21 -6.91 -17.87
CA GLN A 92 -8.33 -5.78 -18.17
C GLN A 92 -7.54 -5.31 -16.94
N LEU A 93 -8.18 -5.34 -15.76
CA LEU A 93 -7.55 -4.93 -14.51
C LEU A 93 -6.70 -6.03 -13.87
N GLY A 94 -6.82 -7.27 -14.36
CA GLY A 94 -6.04 -8.41 -13.90
C GLY A 94 -6.54 -9.00 -12.59
N VAL A 95 -7.85 -8.87 -12.31
CA VAL A 95 -8.47 -9.57 -11.18
C VAL A 95 -8.26 -11.08 -11.37
N PRO A 96 -7.72 -11.81 -10.37
CA PRO A 96 -7.44 -13.24 -10.53
C PRO A 96 -8.71 -14.05 -10.79
N TYR A 97 -8.58 -15.12 -11.56
CA TYR A 97 -9.70 -16.02 -11.84
C TYR A 97 -10.30 -16.57 -10.54
N GLY A 98 -11.64 -16.58 -10.46
CA GLY A 98 -12.36 -17.03 -9.27
C GLY A 98 -12.33 -16.06 -8.07
N LYS A 99 -11.70 -14.89 -8.21
CA LYS A 99 -11.67 -13.84 -7.17
C LYS A 99 -12.65 -12.68 -7.41
N GLY A 100 -13.52 -12.82 -8.42
CA GLY A 100 -14.52 -11.81 -8.77
C GLY A 100 -15.61 -11.61 -7.72
N SER A 101 -16.19 -10.42 -7.72
CA SER A 101 -17.34 -10.00 -6.91
C SER A 101 -18.37 -9.25 -7.78
N CYS A 102 -19.26 -8.44 -7.22
CA CYS A 102 -20.33 -7.73 -7.93
C CYS A 102 -19.89 -6.40 -8.57
N HIS A 103 -18.73 -5.86 -8.21
CA HIS A 103 -18.15 -4.64 -8.78
C HIS A 103 -16.63 -4.67 -8.72
N THR A 104 -16.00 -3.85 -9.56
CA THR A 104 -14.55 -3.67 -9.62
C THR A 104 -14.24 -2.19 -9.56
N ALA A 105 -13.21 -1.80 -8.84
CA ALA A 105 -12.79 -0.41 -8.72
C ALA A 105 -11.28 -0.24 -8.94
N LYS A 106 -10.88 0.98 -9.26
CA LYS A 106 -9.48 1.42 -9.29
C LYS A 106 -9.31 2.62 -8.40
N VAL A 107 -8.17 2.70 -7.73
CA VAL A 107 -7.79 3.87 -6.93
C VAL A 107 -6.28 4.00 -6.91
N ASP A 108 -5.77 5.12 -7.41
CA ASP A 108 -4.34 5.48 -7.38
C ASP A 108 -3.39 4.33 -7.80
N GLY A 109 -3.71 3.69 -8.92
CA GLY A 109 -2.94 2.59 -9.50
C GLY A 109 -3.26 1.19 -8.95
N TYR A 110 -4.02 1.07 -7.87
CA TYR A 110 -4.48 -0.19 -7.30
C TYR A 110 -5.85 -0.61 -7.83
N VAL A 111 -6.08 -1.92 -7.85
CA VAL A 111 -7.39 -2.53 -8.11
C VAL A 111 -8.06 -2.90 -6.79
N VAL A 112 -9.37 -2.73 -6.70
CA VAL A 112 -10.19 -3.16 -5.57
C VAL A 112 -11.38 -3.95 -6.10
N GLU A 113 -11.46 -5.24 -5.81
CA GLU A 113 -12.56 -6.12 -6.23
C GLU A 113 -13.50 -6.40 -5.06
N GLY A 114 -14.79 -6.09 -5.23
CA GLY A 114 -15.82 -6.41 -4.26
C GLY A 114 -15.85 -5.51 -3.02
N HIS A 115 -16.59 -5.97 -2.01
CA HIS A 115 -16.98 -5.23 -0.82
C HIS A 115 -15.83 -5.02 0.20
N VAL A 116 -14.66 -4.59 -0.26
CA VAL A 116 -13.48 -4.33 0.57
C VAL A 116 -13.74 -3.11 1.47
N PRO A 117 -13.48 -3.16 2.79
CA PRO A 117 -13.68 -2.01 3.66
C PRO A 117 -12.81 -0.80 3.29
N ALA A 118 -13.39 0.39 3.36
CA ALA A 118 -12.67 1.66 3.15
C ALA A 118 -11.38 1.77 3.98
N ALA A 119 -11.36 1.26 5.22
CA ALA A 119 -10.17 1.25 6.07
C ALA A 119 -9.03 0.40 5.48
N ASP A 120 -9.35 -0.73 4.84
CA ASP A 120 -8.36 -1.59 4.18
C ASP A 120 -7.79 -0.90 2.92
N ILE A 121 -8.64 -0.17 2.19
CA ILE A 121 -8.22 0.64 1.03
C ILE A 121 -7.33 1.80 1.50
N GLN A 122 -7.70 2.52 2.56
CA GLN A 122 -6.87 3.58 3.13
C GLN A 122 -5.50 3.04 3.57
N ARG A 123 -5.47 1.85 4.19
CA ARG A 123 -4.21 1.19 4.56
C ARG A 123 -3.37 0.84 3.34
N LEU A 124 -3.99 0.31 2.27
CA LEU A 124 -3.31 0.03 1.01
C LEU A 124 -2.66 1.30 0.43
N LEU A 125 -3.38 2.41 0.43
CA LEU A 125 -2.91 3.69 -0.10
C LEU A 125 -1.81 4.32 0.76
N ALA A 126 -1.83 4.08 2.08
CA ALA A 126 -0.81 4.55 3.00
C ALA A 126 0.47 3.71 2.94
N GLU A 127 0.35 2.38 2.92
CA GLU A 127 1.48 1.44 2.95
C GLU A 127 2.14 1.26 1.58
N ARG A 128 1.41 1.48 0.49
CA ARG A 128 1.89 1.37 -0.89
C ARG A 128 2.63 0.05 -1.19
N PRO A 129 2.12 -1.13 -0.80
CA PRO A 129 2.82 -2.39 -1.08
C PRO A 129 2.90 -2.66 -2.59
N ASP A 130 3.91 -3.44 -3.01
CA ASP A 130 4.05 -3.90 -4.40
C ASP A 130 3.09 -5.06 -4.69
N VAL A 131 1.82 -4.71 -4.77
CA VAL A 131 0.71 -5.59 -5.13
C VAL A 131 -0.11 -4.92 -6.22
N ARG A 132 -0.91 -5.71 -6.93
CA ARG A 132 -1.85 -5.19 -7.92
C ARG A 132 -3.09 -4.59 -7.26
N GLY A 133 -3.52 -5.15 -6.13
CA GLY A 133 -4.73 -4.68 -5.47
C GLY A 133 -5.22 -5.55 -4.33
N LEU A 134 -6.45 -5.29 -3.91
CA LEU A 134 -7.20 -6.07 -2.94
C LEU A 134 -8.41 -6.73 -3.60
N VAL A 135 -8.76 -7.94 -3.15
CA VAL A 135 -9.99 -8.64 -3.53
C VAL A 135 -10.75 -9.11 -2.29
N LEU A 136 -12.07 -8.98 -2.34
CA LEU A 136 -13.00 -9.71 -1.49
C LEU A 136 -13.94 -10.54 -2.38
N PRO A 137 -13.61 -11.82 -2.64
CA PRO A 137 -14.40 -12.66 -3.52
C PRO A 137 -15.83 -12.89 -3.01
N GLY A 138 -16.79 -13.00 -3.93
CA GLY A 138 -18.19 -13.22 -3.60
C GLY A 138 -18.86 -12.00 -2.98
N MET A 139 -19.82 -12.20 -2.09
CA MET A 139 -20.57 -11.13 -1.41
C MET A 139 -20.90 -11.51 0.04
N PRO A 140 -19.91 -11.51 0.96
CA PRO A 140 -20.14 -11.90 2.34
C PRO A 140 -21.11 -10.95 3.05
N LEU A 141 -22.12 -11.49 3.73
CA LEU A 141 -23.06 -10.70 4.53
C LEU A 141 -22.31 -9.94 5.63
N GLY A 142 -22.67 -8.69 5.84
CA GLY A 142 -22.03 -7.80 6.80
C GLY A 142 -20.71 -7.18 6.33
N SER A 143 -20.22 -7.48 5.12
CA SER A 143 -19.24 -6.61 4.46
C SER A 143 -19.90 -5.27 4.06
N PRO A 144 -19.14 -4.18 3.84
CA PRO A 144 -19.74 -2.86 3.58
C PRO A 144 -20.63 -2.84 2.34
N GLY A 145 -21.88 -2.41 2.46
CA GLY A 145 -22.91 -2.50 1.42
C GLY A 145 -23.64 -3.84 1.35
N MET A 146 -23.24 -4.83 2.16
CA MET A 146 -23.88 -6.15 2.32
C MET A 146 -24.45 -6.33 3.74
N GLU A 147 -24.68 -5.24 4.47
CA GLU A 147 -25.34 -5.27 5.78
C GLU A 147 -26.79 -5.77 5.63
N VAL A 148 -27.24 -6.50 6.64
CA VAL A 148 -28.60 -7.04 6.70
C VAL A 148 -29.32 -6.55 7.96
N PRO A 149 -30.65 -6.36 7.94
CA PRO A 149 -31.39 -5.77 9.07
C PRO A 149 -31.25 -6.53 10.40
N ASP A 150 -31.01 -7.84 10.34
CA ASP A 150 -30.81 -8.69 11.52
C ASP A 150 -29.37 -8.63 12.09
N GLY A 151 -28.49 -7.83 11.48
CA GLY A 151 -27.13 -7.60 11.95
C GLY A 151 -26.17 -8.79 11.77
N ARG A 152 -26.56 -9.84 11.04
CA ARG A 152 -25.65 -10.97 10.78
C ARG A 152 -24.44 -10.53 9.97
N VAL A 153 -23.28 -11.04 10.38
CA VAL A 153 -22.00 -10.83 9.71
C VAL A 153 -21.35 -12.18 9.47
N GLN A 154 -21.02 -12.48 8.22
CA GLN A 154 -20.16 -13.61 7.86
C GLN A 154 -18.71 -13.22 8.10
N ARG A 155 -17.91 -14.16 8.62
CA ARG A 155 -16.46 -13.98 8.67
C ARG A 155 -15.93 -13.97 7.24
N TYR A 156 -15.10 -12.99 6.91
CA TYR A 156 -14.48 -12.90 5.58
C TYR A 156 -13.05 -12.39 5.66
N THR A 157 -12.27 -12.74 4.63
CA THR A 157 -10.88 -12.31 4.49
C THR A 157 -10.75 -11.51 3.21
N VAL A 158 -10.28 -10.28 3.33
CA VAL A 158 -9.76 -9.51 2.21
C VAL A 158 -8.38 -10.06 1.90
N GLU A 159 -8.10 -10.29 0.63
CA GLU A 159 -6.81 -10.77 0.14
C GLU A 159 -6.13 -9.66 -0.66
N GLN A 160 -4.81 -9.54 -0.52
CA GLN A 160 -4.00 -8.82 -1.49
C GLN A 160 -3.65 -9.75 -2.64
N PHE A 161 -3.47 -9.22 -3.84
CA PHE A 161 -3.03 -10.01 -4.99
C PHE A 161 -1.92 -9.33 -5.77
N ALA A 162 -0.94 -10.13 -6.19
CA ALA A 162 0.21 -9.67 -6.96
C ALA A 162 -0.08 -9.65 -8.47
N ARG A 163 0.87 -9.16 -9.27
CA ARG A 163 0.74 -9.05 -10.73
C ARG A 163 0.64 -10.40 -11.45
N ASP A 164 1.15 -11.46 -10.84
CA ASP A 164 1.05 -12.84 -11.33
C ASP A 164 -0.27 -13.53 -10.95
N GLY A 165 -1.15 -12.83 -10.21
CA GLY A 165 -2.44 -13.33 -9.74
C GLY A 165 -2.38 -14.14 -8.46
N SER A 166 -1.20 -14.33 -7.85
CA SER A 166 -1.09 -14.97 -6.53
C SER A 166 -1.75 -14.10 -5.45
N THR A 167 -2.36 -14.75 -4.46
CA THR A 167 -3.11 -14.08 -3.38
C THR A 167 -2.58 -14.45 -2.00
N SER A 168 -2.61 -13.50 -1.07
CA SER A 168 -2.36 -13.74 0.36
C SER A 168 -3.33 -12.92 1.21
N ALA A 169 -3.56 -13.34 2.46
CA ALA A 169 -4.46 -12.64 3.36
C ALA A 169 -3.95 -11.22 3.67
N TRP A 170 -4.85 -10.23 3.58
CA TRP A 170 -4.61 -8.84 3.95
C TRP A 170 -5.21 -8.51 5.32
N ALA A 171 -6.49 -8.84 5.50
CA ALA A 171 -7.22 -8.61 6.74
C ALA A 171 -8.38 -9.59 6.86
N THR A 172 -8.72 -9.98 8.07
CA THR A 172 -9.90 -10.80 8.36
C THR A 172 -10.87 -10.03 9.23
N HIS A 173 -12.14 -10.07 8.86
CA HIS A 173 -13.23 -9.30 9.44
C HIS A 173 -14.39 -10.22 9.84
N GLY A 174 -15.29 -9.72 10.67
CA GLY A 174 -16.44 -10.47 11.18
C GLY A 174 -16.10 -11.31 12.43
N PRO A 175 -17.09 -12.07 12.94
CA PRO A 175 -16.95 -12.81 14.19
C PRO A 175 -15.82 -13.85 14.14
N GLY A 176 -15.17 -14.04 15.29
CA GLY A 176 -14.12 -15.03 15.51
C GLY A 176 -14.66 -16.39 15.92
#